data_AF-A0A212C4S4-F1
#
_entry.id   AF-A0A212C4S4-F1
#
_cell.length_a   1.000
_cell.length_b   1.000
_cell.length_c   1.000
_cell.angle_alpha   90.00
_cell.angle_beta   90.00
_cell.angle_gamma   90.00
#
_symmetry.space_group_name_H-M   'P 1'
#
loop_
_entity.id
_entity.type
_entity.pdbx_description
1 polymer ?
#
loop_
_entity_poly.entity_id
_entity_poly.type
_entity_poly.pdbx_seq_one_letter_code
_entity_poly.pdbx_strand_id
1 'polypeptide(L)'
;MQNIPFPSPQRPRILVQLSVHDALILSQPVSTPLPLSGANFSTLLMNLGPENCATLLLFVLLESKILLHSLRPAVLTGVAEAVVAMIFPFQWQCPYIPLCPLSLAAVLSAPLPFIVGVDSRYFDLHDPPQDVVCIDLDTNMLYL
;
A
#
# COMPACT_ATOMS: atom_id res chain seq x y z
N MET A 1 -22.82 -13.82 15.01
CA MET A 1 -21.41 -13.35 14.99
C MET A 1 -20.82 -13.59 16.38
N GLN A 2 -19.59 -14.12 16.48
CA GLN A 2 -18.91 -14.25 17.76
C GLN A 2 -18.37 -12.88 18.19
N ASN A 3 -18.64 -12.45 19.43
CA ASN A 3 -18.10 -11.20 19.98
C ASN A 3 -16.71 -11.45 20.55
N ILE A 4 -15.68 -11.30 19.71
CA ILE A 4 -14.28 -11.50 20.08
C ILE A 4 -13.63 -10.12 20.27
N PRO A 5 -13.10 -9.78 21.46
CA PRO A 5 -12.42 -8.50 21.67
C PRO A 5 -11.05 -8.47 20.97
N PHE A 6 -10.55 -7.27 20.67
CA PHE A 6 -9.16 -7.11 20.22
C PHE A 6 -8.16 -7.40 21.36
N PRO A 7 -6.96 -7.94 21.05
CA PRO A 7 -5.90 -8.09 22.03
C PRO A 7 -5.51 -6.75 22.66
N SER A 8 -5.35 -6.72 23.98
CA SER A 8 -4.98 -5.53 24.75
C SER A 8 -3.77 -5.81 25.64
N PRO A 9 -3.12 -4.79 26.24
CA PRO A 9 -2.05 -5.01 27.22
C PRO A 9 -2.46 -5.95 28.37
N GLN A 10 -3.73 -5.91 28.80
CA GLN A 10 -4.26 -6.79 29.85
C GLN A 10 -4.57 -8.20 29.34
N ARG A 11 -4.89 -8.35 28.05
CA ARG A 11 -5.16 -9.64 27.39
C ARG A 11 -4.42 -9.70 26.05
N PRO A 12 -3.10 -9.92 26.08
CA PRO A 12 -2.24 -9.77 24.89
C PRO A 12 -2.37 -10.94 23.91
N ARG A 13 -3.01 -12.04 24.31
CA ARG A 13 -3.29 -13.20 23.45
C ARG A 13 -4.72 -13.67 23.66
N ILE A 14 -5.44 -13.89 22.56
CA ILE A 14 -6.82 -14.35 22.54
C ILE A 14 -6.89 -15.56 21.62
N LEU A 15 -7.15 -16.74 22.20
CA LEU A 15 -7.43 -17.95 21.44
C LEU A 15 -8.90 -17.90 20.97
N VAL A 16 -9.10 -18.00 19.68
CA VAL A 16 -10.39 -18.01 19.00
C VAL A 16 -10.62 -19.39 18.43
N GLN A 17 -11.62 -20.11 18.94
CA GLN A 17 -12.01 -21.40 18.39
C GLN A 17 -12.89 -21.21 17.16
N LEU A 18 -12.40 -21.62 15.99
CA LEU A 18 -13.13 -21.51 14.71
C LEU A 18 -13.95 -22.77 14.43
N SER A 19 -13.41 -23.95 14.74
CA SER A 19 -14.08 -25.25 14.63
C SER A 19 -13.55 -26.24 15.67
N VAL A 20 -14.01 -27.50 15.70
CA VAL A 20 -13.49 -28.53 16.63
C VAL A 20 -11.98 -28.78 16.46
N HIS A 21 -11.45 -28.57 15.25
CA HIS A 21 -10.07 -28.86 14.90
C HIS A 21 -9.24 -27.61 14.57
N ASP A 22 -9.86 -26.44 14.61
CA ASP A 22 -9.22 -25.21 14.13
C ASP A 22 -9.40 -24.06 15.12
N ALA A 23 -8.28 -23.39 15.41
CA ALA A 23 -8.23 -22.27 16.32
C ALA A 23 -7.19 -21.24 15.86
N LEU A 24 -7.53 -19.96 16.00
CA LEU A 24 -6.67 -18.83 15.67
C LEU A 24 -6.22 -18.14 16.96
N ILE A 25 -4.95 -17.75 17.04
CA ILE A 25 -4.45 -16.92 18.13
C ILE A 25 -4.31 -15.48 17.62
N LEU A 26 -5.10 -14.58 18.17
CA LEU A 26 -4.92 -13.13 17.99
C LEU A 26 -3.97 -12.64 19.06
N SER A 27 -2.88 -11.96 18.66
CA SER A 27 -1.90 -11.42 19.59
C SER A 27 -1.82 -9.91 19.47
N GLN A 28 -1.60 -9.23 20.58
CA GLN A 28 -1.28 -7.81 20.59
C GLN A 28 0.05 -7.62 19.84
N PRO A 29 0.12 -6.66 18.91
CA PRO A 29 1.38 -6.36 18.25
C PRO A 29 2.47 -5.95 19.24
N VAL A 30 3.72 -6.21 18.88
CA VAL A 30 4.88 -5.81 19.69
C VAL A 30 4.87 -4.30 19.87
N SER A 31 5.11 -3.81 21.09
CA SER A 31 5.31 -2.39 21.34
C SER A 31 6.64 -1.95 20.71
N THR A 32 6.56 -1.27 19.58
CA THR A 32 7.71 -0.73 18.84
C THR A 32 7.50 0.76 18.57
N PRO A 33 8.56 1.60 18.55
CA PRO A 33 8.44 2.99 18.12
C PRO A 33 8.20 3.12 16.61
N LEU A 34 8.43 2.05 15.84
CA LEU A 34 8.18 2.04 14.40
C LEU A 34 6.70 1.77 14.10
N PRO A 35 6.13 2.37 13.04
CA PRO A 35 4.76 2.13 12.66
C PRO A 35 4.57 0.66 12.26
N LEU A 36 3.53 0.04 12.81
CA LEU A 36 3.06 -1.28 12.38
C LEU A 36 2.10 -1.07 11.22
N SER A 37 2.46 -1.58 10.05
CA SER A 37 1.69 -1.45 8.81
C SER A 37 1.70 -2.75 8.03
N GLY A 38 0.92 -2.81 6.96
CA GLY A 38 1.00 -3.88 5.96
C GLY A 38 2.20 -3.76 5.02
N ALA A 39 3.15 -2.86 5.32
CA ALA A 39 4.28 -2.54 4.47
C ALA A 39 5.17 -3.75 4.20
N ASN A 40 5.47 -3.97 2.93
CA ASN A 40 6.45 -4.96 2.50
C ASN A 40 7.65 -4.27 1.83
N PHE A 41 8.54 -3.73 2.67
CA PHE A 41 9.77 -3.05 2.21
C PHE A 41 10.69 -3.98 1.40
N SER A 42 10.70 -5.29 1.70
CA SER A 42 11.47 -6.26 0.91
C SER A 42 10.93 -6.35 -0.50
N THR A 43 9.61 -6.44 -0.68
CA THR A 43 8.99 -6.47 -2.00
C THR A 43 9.21 -5.15 -2.73
N LEU A 44 9.06 -4.00 -2.07
CA LEU A 44 9.38 -2.71 -2.65
C LEU A 44 10.82 -2.68 -3.22
N LEU A 45 11.82 -3.08 -2.43
CA LEU A 45 13.22 -3.09 -2.85
C LEU A 45 13.51 -4.15 -3.94
N MET A 46 12.86 -5.31 -3.88
CA MET A 46 13.01 -6.35 -4.91
C MET A 46 12.38 -5.93 -6.25
N ASN A 47 11.29 -5.18 -6.22
CA ASN A 47 10.56 -4.77 -7.42
C ASN A 47 11.11 -3.50 -8.05
N LEU A 48 11.54 -2.52 -7.24
CA LEU A 48 12.03 -1.24 -7.75
C LEU A 48 13.56 -1.07 -7.69
N GLY A 49 14.23 -1.80 -6.81
CA GLY A 49 15.64 -1.53 -6.50
C GLY A 49 15.82 -0.19 -5.76
N PRO A 50 17.03 0.08 -5.25
CA PRO A 50 17.27 1.21 -4.35
C PRO A 50 17.12 2.59 -5.02
N GLU A 51 17.52 2.72 -6.28
CA GLU A 51 17.49 4.00 -7.01
C GLU A 51 16.06 4.47 -7.26
N ASN A 52 15.20 3.62 -7.82
CA ASN A 52 13.79 3.96 -8.01
C ASN A 52 13.03 4.09 -6.69
N CYS A 53 13.43 3.38 -5.63
CA CYS A 53 12.89 3.63 -4.29
C CYS A 53 13.22 5.03 -3.78
N ALA A 54 14.44 5.53 -4.02
CA ALA A 54 14.83 6.88 -3.64
C ALA A 54 14.07 7.94 -4.46
N THR A 55 13.88 7.72 -5.76
CA THR A 55 13.07 8.57 -6.62
C THR A 55 11.59 8.57 -6.21
N LEU A 56 11.05 7.40 -5.86
CA LEU A 56 9.68 7.29 -5.35
C LEU A 56 9.53 8.02 -4.00
N LEU A 57 10.49 7.90 -3.09
CA LEU A 57 10.52 8.66 -1.84
C LEU A 57 10.48 10.18 -2.11
N LEU A 58 11.25 10.65 -3.10
CA LEU A 58 11.20 12.06 -3.51
C LEU A 58 9.79 12.47 -3.97
N PHE A 59 9.13 11.68 -4.82
CA PHE A 59 7.76 11.99 -5.27
C PHE A 59 6.74 11.99 -4.13
N VAL A 60 6.88 11.09 -3.16
CA VAL A 60 6.02 11.09 -1.96
C VAL A 60 6.28 12.35 -1.12
N LEU A 61 7.53 12.73 -0.89
CA LEU A 61 7.85 13.93 -0.11
C LEU A 61 7.42 15.24 -0.79
N LEU A 62 7.31 15.24 -2.12
CA LEU A 62 6.81 16.36 -2.92
C LEU A 62 5.28 16.38 -3.07
N GLU A 63 4.56 15.43 -2.45
CA GLU A 63 3.12 15.26 -2.62
C GLU A 63 2.73 15.19 -4.11
N SER A 64 3.42 14.35 -4.89
CA SER A 64 3.10 14.15 -6.30
C SER A 64 1.82 13.31 -6.48
N LYS A 65 1.25 13.29 -7.69
CA LYS A 65 0.22 12.31 -8.08
C LYS A 65 0.90 11.01 -8.49
N ILE A 66 0.75 9.98 -7.68
CA ILE A 66 1.50 8.73 -7.78
C ILE A 66 0.53 7.59 -8.14
N LEU A 67 0.76 6.96 -9.29
CA LEU A 67 0.05 5.78 -9.75
C LEU A 67 0.96 4.56 -9.69
N LEU A 68 0.78 3.73 -8.68
CA LEU A 68 1.40 2.40 -8.62
C LEU A 68 0.58 1.44 -9.49
N HIS A 69 1.23 0.56 -10.25
CA HIS A 69 0.51 -0.49 -10.94
C HIS A 69 1.26 -1.82 -10.97
N SER A 70 0.48 -2.90 -10.97
CA SER A 70 0.97 -4.28 -11.11
C SER A 70 -0.17 -5.20 -11.52
N LEU A 71 0.12 -6.33 -12.17
CA LEU A 71 -0.79 -7.46 -12.36
C LEU A 71 -0.95 -8.30 -11.07
N ARG A 72 -0.18 -8.01 -10.01
CA ARG A 72 -0.14 -8.76 -8.76
C ARG A 72 -0.69 -7.92 -7.59
N PRO A 73 -1.97 -8.06 -7.21
CA PRO A 73 -2.60 -7.23 -6.18
C PRO A 73 -1.88 -7.26 -4.81
N ALA A 74 -1.33 -8.41 -4.41
CA ALA A 74 -0.59 -8.53 -3.15
C ALA A 74 0.73 -7.75 -3.15
N VAL A 75 1.41 -7.68 -4.32
CA VAL A 75 2.61 -6.84 -4.48
C VAL A 75 2.21 -5.37 -4.43
N LEU A 76 1.17 -5.01 -5.18
CA LEU A 76 0.68 -3.64 -5.26
C LEU A 76 0.31 -3.07 -3.88
N THR A 77 -0.51 -3.78 -3.09
CA THR A 77 -0.92 -3.31 -1.77
C THR A 77 0.23 -3.30 -0.78
N GLY A 78 1.05 -4.36 -0.74
CA GLY A 78 2.21 -4.41 0.16
C GLY A 78 3.25 -3.33 -0.13
N VAL A 79 3.46 -3.00 -1.41
CA VAL A 79 4.32 -1.88 -1.82
C VAL A 79 3.68 -0.54 -1.49
N ALA A 80 2.40 -0.34 -1.78
CA ALA A 80 1.70 0.90 -1.45
C ALA A 80 1.79 1.24 0.05
N GLU A 81 1.62 0.24 0.92
CA GLU A 81 1.81 0.41 2.36
C GLU A 81 3.26 0.79 2.71
N ALA A 82 4.25 0.21 2.02
CA ALA A 82 5.67 0.59 2.20
C ALA A 82 5.96 2.01 1.73
N VAL A 83 5.32 2.48 0.66
CA VAL A 83 5.41 3.85 0.13
C VAL A 83 4.85 4.88 1.10
N VAL A 84 3.76 4.58 1.79
CA VAL A 84 3.24 5.47 2.84
C VAL A 84 4.08 5.37 4.12
N ALA A 85 4.59 4.19 4.47
CA ALA A 85 5.36 3.98 5.69
C ALA A 85 6.80 4.53 5.62
N MET A 86 7.40 4.65 4.43
CA MET A 86 8.80 5.11 4.29
C MET A 86 9.02 6.58 4.69
N ILE A 87 7.96 7.40 4.74
CA ILE A 87 8.05 8.80 5.14
C ILE A 87 7.92 9.03 6.64
N PHE A 88 7.86 7.97 7.46
CA PHE A 88 7.91 8.10 8.91
C PHE A 88 9.06 9.03 9.35
N PRO A 89 8.83 10.01 10.25
CA PRO A 89 7.66 10.17 11.13
C PRO A 89 6.49 10.95 10.53
N PHE A 90 6.55 11.36 9.26
CA PHE A 90 5.43 11.97 8.58
C PHE A 90 4.35 10.94 8.26
N GLN A 91 3.14 11.44 8.01
CA GLN A 91 1.99 10.66 7.60
C GLN A 91 1.46 11.25 6.30
N TRP A 92 1.23 10.41 5.30
CA TRP A 92 0.57 10.84 4.06
C TRP A 92 -0.83 11.38 4.38
N GLN A 93 -1.11 12.62 3.97
CA GLN A 93 -2.37 13.31 4.29
C GLN A 93 -3.36 13.34 3.13
N CYS A 94 -2.90 13.01 1.92
CA CYS A 94 -3.73 13.06 0.72
C CYS A 94 -4.49 11.73 0.51
N PRO A 95 -5.43 11.66 -0.45
CA PRO A 95 -6.11 10.41 -0.78
C PRO A 95 -5.13 9.27 -1.06
N TYR A 96 -5.46 8.12 -0.49
CA TYR A 96 -4.70 6.88 -0.59
C TYR A 96 -5.65 5.74 -0.92
N ILE A 97 -5.46 5.13 -2.09
CA ILE A 97 -6.26 4.00 -2.58
C ILE A 97 -5.30 2.92 -3.06
N PRO A 98 -4.78 2.03 -2.19
CA PRO A 98 -3.74 1.06 -2.54
C PRO A 98 -4.17 0.03 -3.59
N LEU A 99 -5.47 -0.15 -3.78
CA LEU A 99 -6.05 -0.98 -4.84
C LEU A 99 -7.38 -0.37 -5.29
N CYS A 100 -7.33 0.41 -6.36
CA CYS A 100 -8.47 1.07 -6.98
C CYS A 100 -9.09 0.18 -8.06
N PRO A 101 -10.40 -0.14 -7.97
CA PRO A 101 -11.11 -0.79 -9.05
C PRO A 101 -11.05 0.06 -10.34
N LEU A 102 -10.89 -0.58 -11.49
CA LEU A 102 -10.81 0.14 -12.78
C LEU A 102 -12.05 1.00 -13.06
N SER A 103 -13.24 0.60 -12.58
CA SER A 103 -14.47 1.39 -12.68
C SER A 103 -14.43 2.73 -11.96
N LEU A 104 -13.45 2.94 -11.05
CA LEU A 104 -13.22 4.18 -10.31
C LEU A 104 -11.97 4.92 -10.78
N ALA A 105 -11.36 4.53 -11.90
CA ALA A 105 -10.10 5.12 -12.36
C ALA A 105 -10.20 6.61 -12.73
N ALA A 106 -11.40 7.15 -12.90
CA ALA A 106 -11.65 8.59 -13.01
C ALA A 106 -11.09 9.41 -11.82
N VAL A 107 -10.84 8.77 -10.67
CA VAL A 107 -10.16 9.40 -9.52
C VAL A 107 -8.78 9.93 -9.87
N LEU A 108 -8.10 9.38 -10.88
CA LEU A 108 -6.78 9.83 -11.31
C LEU A 108 -6.79 11.26 -11.87
N SER A 109 -7.95 11.76 -12.31
CA SER A 109 -8.13 13.15 -12.75
C SER A 109 -8.31 14.15 -11.60
N ALA A 110 -8.21 13.71 -10.34
CA ALA A 110 -8.33 14.61 -9.19
C ALA A 110 -7.28 15.74 -9.26
N PRO A 111 -7.63 16.99 -8.90
CA PRO A 111 -6.73 18.14 -9.00
C PRO A 111 -5.71 18.22 -7.85
N LEU A 112 -5.67 17.22 -6.98
CA LEU A 112 -4.91 17.18 -5.75
C LEU A 112 -3.96 15.97 -5.75
N PRO A 113 -2.91 15.96 -4.92
CA PRO A 113 -2.00 14.82 -4.79
C PRO A 113 -2.71 13.53 -4.39
N PHE A 114 -2.17 12.38 -4.80
CA PHE A 114 -2.71 11.09 -4.37
C PHE A 114 -1.67 9.99 -4.50
N ILE A 115 -1.89 8.89 -3.78
CA ILE A 115 -1.26 7.61 -4.06
C ILE A 115 -2.38 6.63 -4.40
N VAL A 116 -2.40 6.14 -5.63
CA VAL A 116 -3.39 5.18 -6.12
C VAL A 116 -2.68 3.97 -6.70
N GLY A 117 -3.14 2.77 -6.36
CA GLY A 117 -2.72 1.52 -6.97
C GLY A 117 -3.78 1.02 -7.96
N VAL A 118 -3.39 0.62 -9.18
CA VAL A 118 -4.31 -0.02 -10.15
C VAL A 118 -3.74 -1.32 -10.68
N ASP A 119 -4.63 -2.19 -11.16
CA ASP A 119 -4.21 -3.30 -12.00
C ASP A 119 -3.61 -2.78 -13.32
N SER A 120 -2.52 -3.37 -13.80
CA SER A 120 -1.85 -2.90 -15.03
C SER A 120 -2.71 -3.00 -16.29
N ARG A 121 -3.80 -3.77 -16.27
CA ARG A 121 -4.83 -3.76 -17.33
C ARG A 121 -5.55 -2.42 -17.47
N TYR A 122 -5.35 -1.48 -16.54
CA TYR A 122 -5.75 -0.08 -16.69
C TYR A 122 -5.30 0.51 -18.03
N PHE A 123 -4.04 0.26 -18.41
CA PHE A 123 -3.42 0.83 -19.62
C PHE A 123 -3.94 0.21 -20.93
N ASP A 124 -4.72 -0.89 -20.87
CA ASP A 124 -5.42 -1.43 -22.03
C ASP A 124 -6.68 -0.61 -22.39
N LEU A 125 -7.19 0.17 -21.43
CA LEU A 125 -8.49 0.84 -21.50
C LEU A 125 -8.40 2.36 -21.37
N HIS A 126 -7.33 2.86 -20.77
CA HIS A 126 -7.21 4.26 -20.35
C HIS A 126 -5.78 4.77 -20.51
N ASP A 127 -5.67 6.06 -20.83
CA ASP A 127 -4.42 6.80 -20.72
C ASP A 127 -4.36 7.50 -19.35
N PRO A 128 -3.24 7.42 -18.61
CA PRO A 128 -3.08 8.21 -17.39
C PRO A 128 -3.04 9.71 -17.70
N PRO A 129 -3.50 10.59 -16.80
CA PRO A 129 -3.28 12.03 -16.93
C PRO A 129 -1.78 12.38 -16.94
N GLN A 130 -1.39 13.39 -17.71
CA GLN A 130 0.02 13.75 -17.96
C GLN A 130 0.82 14.19 -16.72
N ASP A 131 0.14 14.56 -15.64
CA ASP A 131 0.74 15.00 -14.39
C ASP A 131 0.80 13.90 -13.33
N VAL A 132 0.55 12.64 -13.72
CA VAL A 132 0.59 11.47 -12.86
C VAL A 132 1.86 10.69 -13.10
N VAL A 133 2.68 10.55 -12.06
CA VAL A 133 3.86 9.68 -12.08
C VAL A 133 3.39 8.23 -11.99
N CYS A 134 3.64 7.45 -13.04
CA CYS A 134 3.32 6.04 -13.12
C CYS A 134 4.54 5.19 -12.70
N ILE A 135 4.30 4.21 -11.83
CA ILE A 135 5.31 3.29 -11.30
C ILE A 135 4.88 1.85 -11.58
N ASP A 136 5.58 1.24 -12.54
CA ASP A 136 5.40 -0.16 -12.91
C ASP A 136 6.21 -1.06 -11.96
N LEU A 137 5.50 -1.78 -11.09
CA LEU A 137 6.11 -2.70 -10.13
C LEU A 137 6.51 -4.05 -10.75
N ASP A 138 6.04 -4.36 -11.96
CA ASP A 138 6.36 -5.61 -12.66
C ASP A 138 7.59 -5.47 -13.57
N THR A 139 7.83 -4.28 -14.12
CA THR A 139 8.99 -4.03 -15.00
C THR A 139 10.02 -3.06 -14.44
N ASN A 140 9.82 -2.55 -13.22
CA ASN A 140 10.73 -1.60 -12.58
C ASN A 140 10.92 -0.29 -13.39
N MET A 141 9.82 0.27 -13.89
CA MET A 141 9.83 1.48 -14.71
C MET A 141 9.07 2.61 -14.02
N LEU A 142 9.67 3.81 -14.01
CA LEU A 142 9.04 5.04 -13.55
C LEU A 142 8.91 5.98 -14.76
N TYR A 143 7.72 6.50 -15.02
CA TYR A 143 7.44 7.38 -16.15
C TYR A 143 6.30 8.36 -15.84
N LEU A 144 6.15 9.38 -16.70
CA LEU A 144 5.03 10.33 -16.72
C LEU A 144 4.03 9.91 -17.79
#